data_AF-A0A514XPA8-F1
#
_entry.id   AF-A0A514XPA8-F1
#
_cell.length_a   1.000
_cell.length_b   1.000
_cell.length_c   1.000
_cell.angle_alpha   90.00
_cell.angle_beta   90.00
_cell.angle_gamma   90.00
#
_symmetry.space_group_name_H-M   'P 1'
#
loop_
_entity.id
_entity.type
_entity.pdbx_description
1 polymer ?
#
loop_
_entity_poly.entity_id
_entity_poly.type
_entity_poly.pdbx_seq_one_letter_code
_entity_poly.pdbx_strand_id
1 'polypeptide(L)'
;MQPLAVFAQSAPSGAKRNQLEELMIWKMSDELKLSANEEKKFSEIIKDLNKRKSELNKSLQSSLASLGNIKDAKKLEAEFSSYKKSLQAFNKISEEELDKLKPLLGTERTVQYLQIKQDLATRIKATLTNPDAPLKDEKKPLPAPKLIIE
;
A
#
# COMPACT_ATOMS: atom_id res chain seq x y z
N MET A 1 3.40 16.38 7.18
CA MET A 1 2.51 15.26 6.80
C MET A 1 3.22 14.43 5.75
N GLN A 2 3.66 13.21 6.10
CA GLN A 2 4.32 12.33 5.14
C GLN A 2 3.26 11.70 4.22
N PRO A 3 3.48 11.63 2.90
CA PRO A 3 2.55 10.97 2.00
C PRO A 3 2.41 9.49 2.40
N LEU A 4 1.18 8.96 2.31
CA LEU A 4 0.73 7.59 2.64
C LEU A 4 1.37 6.48 1.77
N ALA A 5 2.60 6.68 1.31
CA ALA A 5 3.31 5.90 0.30
C ALA A 5 4.23 4.82 0.90
N VAL A 6 4.11 4.52 2.18
CA VAL A 6 5.02 3.62 2.90
C VAL A 6 4.96 2.18 2.36
N PHE A 7 3.83 1.74 1.81
CA PHE A 7 3.66 0.34 1.38
C PHE A 7 4.51 -0.08 0.19
N ALA A 8 4.78 0.85 -0.72
CA ALA A 8 5.56 0.59 -1.93
C ALA A 8 7.08 0.64 -1.67
N GLN A 9 7.51 1.09 -0.50
CA GLN A 9 8.90 1.44 -0.21
C GLN A 9 9.62 0.41 0.67
N SER A 10 8.90 -0.42 1.44
CA SER A 10 9.50 -1.22 2.52
C SER A 10 9.80 -2.69 2.19
N ALA A 11 9.43 -3.21 1.01
CA ALA A 11 9.62 -4.62 0.68
C ALA A 11 10.95 -4.87 -0.08
N PRO A 12 11.90 -5.66 0.47
CA PRO A 12 13.27 -5.78 -0.06
C PRO A 12 13.43 -6.70 -1.28
N SER A 13 12.36 -7.27 -1.85
CA SER A 13 12.43 -8.15 -3.03
C SER A 13 11.10 -8.21 -3.80
N GLY A 14 11.14 -8.32 -5.14
CA GLY A 14 9.95 -8.37 -5.99
C GLY A 14 8.97 -9.50 -5.63
N ALA A 15 9.47 -10.68 -5.26
CA ALA A 15 8.63 -11.81 -4.82
C ALA A 15 7.92 -11.56 -3.47
N LYS A 16 8.65 -11.02 -2.48
CA LYS A 16 8.08 -10.66 -1.17
C LYS A 16 7.05 -9.54 -1.29
N ARG A 17 7.24 -8.62 -2.24
CA ARG A 17 6.29 -7.55 -2.54
C ARG A 17 4.99 -8.09 -3.13
N ASN A 18 5.07 -9.02 -4.08
CA ASN A 18 3.87 -9.65 -4.64
C ASN A 18 3.10 -10.45 -3.59
N GLN A 19 3.78 -11.22 -2.75
CA GLN A 19 3.13 -11.96 -1.67
C GLN A 19 2.46 -11.03 -0.65
N LEU A 20 3.11 -9.93 -0.29
CA LEU A 20 2.52 -8.92 0.60
C LEU A 20 1.30 -8.24 -0.03
N GLU A 21 1.38 -7.94 -1.33
CA GLU A 21 0.27 -7.35 -2.09
C GLU A 21 -0.93 -8.30 -2.14
N GLU A 22 -0.72 -9.59 -2.43
CA GLU A 22 -1.79 -10.58 -2.46
C GLU A 22 -2.41 -10.80 -1.08
N LEU A 23 -1.59 -10.86 -0.03
CA LEU A 23 -2.08 -10.93 1.34
C LEU A 23 -2.91 -9.70 1.72
N MET A 24 -2.49 -8.50 1.30
CA MET A 24 -3.23 -7.27 1.55
C MET A 24 -4.54 -7.23 0.78
N ILE A 25 -4.54 -7.63 -0.50
CA ILE A 25 -5.77 -7.70 -1.30
C ILE A 25 -6.74 -8.66 -0.63
N TRP A 26 -6.28 -9.86 -0.25
CA TRP A 26 -7.10 -10.85 0.43
C TRP A 26 -7.67 -10.32 1.74
N LYS A 27 -6.83 -9.75 2.61
CA LYS A 27 -7.27 -9.19 3.90
C LYS A 27 -8.25 -8.02 3.72
N MET A 28 -8.02 -7.16 2.73
CA MET A 28 -8.93 -6.04 2.44
C MET A 28 -10.26 -6.54 1.86
N SER A 29 -10.25 -7.58 1.02
CA SER A 29 -11.48 -8.19 0.51
C SER A 29 -12.31 -8.82 1.63
N ASP A 30 -11.66 -9.49 2.58
CA ASP A 30 -12.31 -10.12 3.74
C ASP A 30 -12.94 -9.07 4.67
N GLU A 31 -12.18 -8.04 5.05
CA GLU A 31 -12.66 -6.96 5.92
C GLU A 31 -13.80 -6.14 5.28
N LEU A 32 -13.72 -5.90 3.97
CA LEU A 32 -14.75 -5.17 3.22
C LEU A 32 -15.93 -6.05 2.79
N LYS A 33 -15.87 -7.36 3.06
CA LYS A 33 -16.86 -8.37 2.69
C LYS A 33 -17.25 -8.28 1.22
N LEU A 34 -16.23 -8.24 0.36
CA LEU A 34 -16.43 -8.15 -1.09
C LEU A 34 -17.00 -9.46 -1.64
N SER A 35 -17.93 -9.36 -2.59
CA SER A 35 -18.32 -10.51 -3.40
C SER A 35 -17.17 -10.91 -4.35
N ALA A 36 -17.19 -12.14 -4.87
CA ALA A 36 -16.16 -12.61 -5.80
C ALA A 36 -15.96 -11.70 -7.03
N ASN A 37 -17.04 -11.06 -7.51
CA ASN A 37 -16.97 -10.11 -8.62
C ASN A 37 -16.35 -8.76 -8.22
N GLU A 38 -16.62 -8.29 -7.00
CA GLU A 38 -16.03 -7.07 -6.45
C GLU A 38 -14.54 -7.30 -6.12
N GLU A 39 -14.19 -8.44 -5.52
CA GLU A 39 -12.81 -8.82 -5.20
C GLU A 39 -11.94 -8.86 -6.45
N LYS A 40 -12.43 -9.46 -7.54
CA LYS A 40 -11.68 -9.52 -8.81
C LYS A 40 -11.36 -8.12 -9.32
N LYS A 41 -12.37 -7.25 -9.41
CA LYS A 41 -12.20 -5.85 -9.85
C LYS A 41 -11.31 -5.05 -8.91
N PHE A 42 -11.46 -5.25 -7.61
CA PHE A 42 -10.65 -4.62 -6.58
C PHE A 42 -9.18 -5.01 -6.73
N SER A 43 -8.90 -6.31 -6.84
CA SER A 43 -7.56 -6.86 -7.06
C SER A 43 -6.91 -6.28 -8.32
N GLU A 44 -7.64 -6.22 -9.44
CA GLU A 44 -7.16 -5.62 -10.69
C GLU A 44 -6.82 -4.13 -10.53
N ILE A 45 -7.69 -3.36 -9.87
CA ILE A 45 -7.46 -1.93 -9.60
C ILE A 45 -6.20 -1.75 -8.74
N ILE A 46 -6.08 -2.49 -7.62
CA ILE A 46 -4.94 -2.36 -6.71
C ILE A 46 -3.63 -2.77 -7.39
N LYS A 47 -3.63 -3.87 -8.15
CA LYS A 47 -2.45 -4.34 -8.90
C LYS A 47 -1.99 -3.31 -9.95
N ASP A 48 -2.93 -2.74 -10.73
CA ASP A 48 -2.63 -1.67 -11.70
C ASP A 48 -1.99 -0.45 -11.02
N LEU A 49 -2.61 0.04 -9.95
CA LEU A 49 -2.15 1.22 -9.23
C LEU A 49 -0.78 0.98 -8.57
N ASN A 50 -0.55 -0.20 -7.99
CA ASN A 50 0.73 -0.54 -7.38
C ASN A 50 1.84 -0.72 -8.41
N LYS A 51 1.54 -1.27 -9.59
CA LYS A 51 2.48 -1.34 -10.72
C LYS A 51 2.90 0.08 -11.13
N ARG A 52 1.94 0.97 -11.38
CA ARG A 52 2.21 2.38 -11.74
C ARG A 52 2.99 3.12 -10.65
N LYS A 53 2.64 2.92 -9.37
CA LYS A 53 3.39 3.48 -8.22
C LYS A 53 4.82 2.97 -8.19
N SER A 54 5.04 1.68 -8.46
CA SER A 54 6.37 1.07 -8.49
C SER A 54 7.24 1.65 -9.61
N GLU A 55 6.68 1.81 -10.81
CA GLU A 55 7.36 2.41 -11.96
C GLU A 55 7.73 3.88 -11.70
N LEU A 56 6.80 4.68 -11.19
CA LEU A 56 7.07 6.07 -10.82
C LEU A 56 8.10 6.17 -9.68
N ASN A 57 8.06 5.28 -8.70
CA ASN A 57 9.05 5.25 -7.63
C ASN A 57 10.45 4.89 -8.15
N LYS A 58 10.56 3.95 -9.09
CA LYS A 58 11.83 3.66 -9.78
C LYS A 58 12.33 4.87 -10.56
N SER A 59 11.45 5.56 -11.28
CA SER A 59 11.79 6.80 -11.98
C SER A 59 12.28 7.89 -11.00
N LEU A 60 11.60 8.08 -9.87
CA LEU A 60 12.01 9.03 -8.84
C LEU A 60 13.39 8.71 -8.25
N GLN A 61 13.65 7.44 -7.94
CA GLN A 61 14.95 6.99 -7.44
C GLN A 61 16.07 7.20 -8.49
N SER A 62 15.78 6.87 -9.76
CA SER A 62 16.72 7.09 -10.86
C SER A 62 17.01 8.57 -11.08
N SER A 63 16.00 9.43 -11.09
CA SER A 63 16.17 10.88 -11.23
C SER A 63 16.92 11.47 -10.04
N LEU A 64 16.69 10.98 -8.83
CA LEU A 64 17.41 11.43 -7.63
C LEU A 64 18.89 11.03 -7.68
N ALA A 65 19.20 9.82 -8.13
CA ALA A 65 20.58 9.38 -8.38
C ALA A 65 21.26 10.19 -9.49
N SER A 66 20.54 10.54 -10.56
CA SER A 66 21.06 11.41 -11.63
C SER A 66 21.29 12.84 -11.14
N LEU A 67 20.37 13.42 -10.36
CA LEU A 67 20.50 14.77 -9.80
C LEU A 67 21.76 14.92 -8.92
N GLY A 68 22.14 13.89 -8.18
CA GLY A 68 23.37 13.89 -7.38
C GLY A 68 24.67 13.91 -8.19
N ASN A 69 24.61 13.58 -9.49
CA ASN A 69 25.79 13.41 -10.35
C ASN A 69 25.90 14.46 -11.48
N ILE A 70 24.88 15.29 -11.70
CA ILE A 70 24.87 16.30 -12.78
C ILE A 70 25.58 17.57 -12.31
N LYS A 71 26.61 18.00 -13.06
CA LYS A 71 27.34 19.27 -12.83
C LYS A 71 26.85 20.43 -13.71
N ASP A 72 26.03 20.13 -14.72
CA ASP A 72 25.52 21.11 -15.69
C ASP A 72 24.15 21.65 -15.24
N ALA A 73 24.05 22.98 -15.11
CA ALA A 73 22.85 23.64 -14.58
C ALA A 73 21.59 23.43 -15.45
N LYS A 74 21.73 23.39 -16.78
CA LYS A 74 20.58 23.19 -17.68
C LYS A 74 20.07 21.75 -17.61
N LYS A 75 20.97 20.78 -17.52
CA LYS A 75 20.60 19.36 -17.34
C LYS A 75 20.02 19.12 -15.95
N LEU A 76 20.53 19.81 -14.93
CA LEU A 76 20.01 19.72 -13.56
C LEU A 76 18.57 20.23 -13.48
N GLU A 77 18.27 21.35 -14.12
CA GLU A 77 16.92 21.92 -14.15
C GLU A 77 15.93 21.03 -14.93
N ALA A 78 16.37 20.44 -16.05
CA ALA A 78 15.57 19.48 -16.80
C ALA A 78 15.26 18.21 -15.98
N GLU A 79 16.26 17.64 -15.30
CA GLU A 79 16.10 16.46 -14.46
C GLU A 79 15.24 16.76 -13.23
N PHE A 80 15.39 17.94 -12.63
CA PHE A 80 14.57 18.39 -11.50
C PHE A 80 13.10 18.57 -11.92
N SER A 81 12.85 19.12 -13.11
CA SER A 81 11.50 19.21 -13.69
C SER A 81 10.88 17.82 -13.92
N SER A 82 11.68 16.86 -14.40
CA SER A 82 11.27 15.46 -14.55
C SER A 82 10.92 14.83 -13.20
N TYR A 83 11.78 14.98 -12.20
CA TYR A 83 11.54 14.52 -10.83
C TYR A 83 10.24 15.09 -10.25
N LYS A 84 10.01 16.41 -10.41
CA LYS A 84 8.78 17.08 -9.97
C LYS A 84 7.54 16.49 -10.65
N LYS A 85 7.57 16.25 -11.96
CA LYS A 85 6.47 15.62 -12.71
C LYS A 85 6.19 14.21 -12.23
N SER A 86 7.23 13.39 -12.04
CA SER A 86 7.09 12.02 -11.50
C SER A 86 6.51 12.03 -10.09
N LEU A 87 6.89 13.00 -9.25
CA LEU A 87 6.36 13.14 -7.89
C LEU A 87 4.88 13.55 -7.90
N GLN A 88 4.50 14.50 -8.75
CA GLN A 88 3.10 14.89 -8.94
C GLN A 88 2.26 13.72 -9.44
N ALA A 89 2.73 12.99 -10.45
CA ALA A 89 2.06 11.81 -10.96
C ALA A 89 1.92 10.73 -9.87
N PHE A 90 2.95 10.54 -9.04
CA PHE A 90 2.93 9.57 -7.96
C PHE A 90 1.85 9.89 -6.92
N ASN A 91 1.71 11.17 -6.54
CA ASN A 91 0.66 11.60 -5.63
C ASN A 91 -0.73 11.46 -6.25
N LYS A 92 -0.87 11.78 -7.55
CA LYS A 92 -2.13 11.66 -8.29
C LYS A 92 -2.67 10.22 -8.31
N ILE A 93 -1.81 9.21 -8.30
CA ILE A 93 -2.27 7.80 -8.20
C ILE A 93 -3.09 7.58 -6.92
N SER A 94 -2.77 8.27 -5.82
CA SER A 94 -3.55 8.13 -4.57
C SER A 94 -4.95 8.73 -4.69
N GLU A 95 -5.14 9.75 -5.52
CA GLU A 95 -6.45 10.31 -5.85
C GLU A 95 -7.21 9.38 -6.80
N GLU A 96 -6.54 8.90 -7.86
CA GLU A 96 -7.10 7.92 -8.80
C GLU A 96 -7.55 6.62 -8.11
N GLU A 97 -6.85 6.21 -7.06
CA GLU A 97 -7.20 5.06 -6.23
C GLU A 97 -8.57 5.24 -5.59
N LEU A 98 -8.85 6.41 -5.02
CA LEU A 98 -10.15 6.70 -4.41
C LEU A 98 -11.24 6.83 -5.47
N ASP A 99 -10.95 7.48 -6.59
CA ASP A 99 -11.92 7.64 -7.68
C ASP A 99 -12.30 6.30 -8.33
N LYS A 100 -11.36 5.36 -8.45
CA LYS A 100 -11.63 4.01 -8.99
C LYS A 100 -12.32 3.09 -7.98
N LEU A 101 -12.00 3.23 -6.70
CA LEU A 101 -12.57 2.37 -5.64
C LEU A 101 -13.97 2.83 -5.21
N LYS A 102 -14.25 4.13 -5.19
CA LYS A 102 -15.55 4.69 -4.80
C LYS A 102 -16.75 4.11 -5.57
N PRO A 103 -16.75 3.97 -6.91
CA PRO A 103 -17.87 3.38 -7.65
C PRO A 103 -17.99 1.87 -7.44
N LEU A 104 -16.91 1.18 -7.06
CA LEU A 104 -16.91 -0.26 -6.80
C LEU A 104 -17.43 -0.58 -5.40
N LEU A 105 -16.98 0.18 -4.40
CA LEU A 105 -17.19 -0.11 -2.99
C LEU A 105 -18.33 0.71 -2.37
N GLY A 106 -18.66 1.87 -2.96
CA GLY A 106 -19.49 2.88 -2.32
C GLY A 106 -18.71 3.68 -1.26
N THR A 107 -19.30 4.78 -0.79
CA THR A 107 -18.58 5.76 0.03
C THR A 107 -18.24 5.20 1.42
N GLU A 108 -19.14 4.45 2.06
CA GLU A 108 -18.90 3.87 3.39
C GLU A 108 -17.75 2.85 3.39
N ARG A 109 -17.76 1.88 2.45
CA ARG A 109 -16.68 0.90 2.33
C ARG A 109 -15.36 1.53 1.88
N THR A 110 -15.39 2.63 1.12
CA THR A 110 -14.16 3.38 0.78
C THR A 110 -13.54 4.05 2.00
N VAL A 111 -14.36 4.53 2.94
CA VAL A 111 -13.87 5.06 4.23
C VAL A 111 -13.27 3.94 5.09
N GLN A 112 -13.94 2.78 5.17
CA GLN A 112 -13.41 1.61 5.87
C GLN A 112 -12.08 1.15 5.26
N TYR A 113 -11.99 1.11 3.93
CA TYR A 113 -10.76 0.82 3.20
C TYR A 113 -9.61 1.74 3.62
N LEU A 114 -9.86 3.05 3.71
CA LEU A 114 -8.86 4.02 4.15
C LEU A 114 -8.40 3.79 5.60
N GLN A 115 -9.32 3.47 6.50
CA GLN A 115 -9.02 3.16 7.89
C GLN A 115 -8.18 1.88 8.02
N ILE A 116 -8.58 0.81 7.34
CA ILE A 116 -7.85 -0.47 7.31
C ILE A 116 -6.46 -0.27 6.73
N LYS A 117 -6.34 0.51 5.64
CA LYS A 117 -5.05 0.84 5.04
C LYS A 117 -4.16 1.61 6.03
N GLN A 118 -4.68 2.58 6.78
CA GLN A 118 -3.89 3.29 7.77
C GLN A 118 -3.43 2.39 8.92
N ASP A 119 -4.31 1.51 9.40
CA ASP A 119 -4.00 0.55 10.47
C ASP A 119 -2.89 -0.42 10.03
N LEU A 120 -3.02 -0.99 8.82
CA LEU A 120 -2.00 -1.87 8.23
C LEU A 120 -0.66 -1.15 8.05
N ALA A 121 -0.65 0.12 7.64
CA ALA A 121 0.57 0.90 7.48
C ALA A 121 1.31 1.02 8.82
N THR A 122 0.54 1.29 9.87
CA THR A 122 1.03 1.49 11.23
C THR A 122 1.57 0.18 11.80
N ARG A 123 0.85 -0.93 11.62
CA ARG A 123 1.28 -2.27 12.05
C ARG A 123 2.56 -2.72 11.34
N ILE A 124 2.62 -2.60 10.01
CA ILE A 124 3.82 -2.98 9.25
C ILE A 124 5.02 -2.15 9.70
N LYS A 125 4.84 -0.84 9.91
CA LYS A 125 5.91 0.02 10.44
C LYS A 125 6.34 -0.42 11.83
N ALA A 126 5.41 -0.73 12.73
CA ALA A 126 5.73 -1.22 14.07
C ALA A 126 6.54 -2.53 14.03
N THR A 127 6.12 -3.50 13.22
CA THR A 127 6.82 -4.79 13.07
C THR A 127 8.22 -4.65 12.46
N LEU A 128 8.40 -3.73 11.50
CA LEU A 128 9.71 -3.47 10.89
C LEU A 128 10.67 -2.70 11.80
N THR A 129 10.14 -1.94 12.77
CA THR A 129 10.95 -1.13 13.70
C THR A 129 11.21 -1.87 15.02
N ASN A 130 10.33 -2.81 15.41
CA ASN A 130 10.44 -3.64 16.60
C ASN A 130 9.92 -5.07 16.30
N PRO A 131 10.78 -5.98 15.85
CA PRO A 131 10.40 -7.38 15.59
C PRO A 131 10.06 -8.18 16.85
N ASP A 132 10.34 -7.65 18.05
CA ASP A 132 10.15 -8.29 19.36
C ASP A 132 9.01 -7.65 20.19
N ALA A 133 8.23 -6.72 19.64
CA ALA A 133 7.11 -6.14 20.37
C ALA A 133 5.95 -7.16 20.43
N PRO A 134 5.50 -7.61 21.62
CA PRO A 134 4.35 -8.49 21.72
C PRO A 134 3.12 -7.78 21.13
N LEU A 135 2.40 -8.49 20.27
CA LEU A 135 1.10 -8.09 19.74
C LEU A 135 0.17 -7.77 20.93
N LYS A 136 0.08 -6.49 21.29
CA LYS A 136 -0.86 -6.05 22.31
C LYS A 136 -2.26 -6.10 21.73
N ASP A 137 -3.10 -6.86 22.43
CA ASP A 137 -4.55 -7.03 22.29
C ASP A 137 -5.06 -7.94 21.17
N GLU A 138 -4.71 -9.23 21.27
CA GLU A 138 -5.66 -10.31 20.99
C GLU A 138 -6.32 -10.71 22.32
N LYS A 139 -7.43 -10.05 22.65
CA LYS A 139 -8.24 -10.40 23.83
C LYS A 139 -8.91 -11.75 23.62
N LYS A 140 -8.49 -12.70 24.46
CA LYS A 140 -9.12 -13.97 24.88
C LYS A 140 -9.12 -15.12 23.84
N PRO A 141 -8.40 -16.22 24.12
CA PRO A 141 -8.65 -17.47 23.41
C PRO A 141 -10.09 -17.94 23.68
N LEU A 142 -10.77 -18.37 22.62
CA LEU A 142 -12.07 -19.05 22.70
C LEU A 142 -11.96 -20.21 23.71
N PRO A 143 -12.87 -20.33 24.69
CA PRO A 143 -12.84 -21.47 25.60
C PRO A 143 -13.08 -22.76 24.83
N ALA A 144 -12.20 -23.74 25.03
CA ALA A 144 -12.30 -25.06 24.41
C ALA A 144 -13.67 -25.72 24.72
N PRO A 145 -14.25 -26.45 23.76
CA PRO A 145 -15.54 -27.11 23.95
C PRO A 145 -15.44 -28.14 25.07
N LYS A 146 -16.36 -28.06 26.04
CA LYS A 146 -16.50 -29.07 27.10
C LYS A 146 -16.97 -30.36 26.46
N LEU A 147 -16.12 -31.38 26.43
CA LEU A 147 -16.54 -32.76 26.22
C LEU A 147 -17.38 -33.16 27.42
N ILE A 148 -18.68 -33.41 27.20
CA ILE A 148 -19.53 -34.09 28.16
C ILE A 148 -19.12 -35.57 28.09
N ILE A 149 -18.54 -36.09 29.16
CA ILE A 149 -18.40 -37.53 29.37
C ILE A 149 -19.42 -37.87 30.44
N GLU A 150 -20.32 -38.79 30.08
CA GLU A 150 -21.41 -39.37 30.88
C GLU A 150 -20.88 -40.14 32.10
#